data_AF-A0A7K1LMZ7-F1
#
_entry.id   AF-A0A7K1LMZ7-F1
#
_cell.length_a   1.000
_cell.length_b   1.000
_cell.length_c   1.000
_cell.angle_alpha   90.00
_cell.angle_beta   90.00
_cell.angle_gamma   90.00
#
_symmetry.space_group_name_H-M   'P 1'
#
loop_
_entity.id
_entity.type
_entity.pdbx_description
1 polymer ?
#
loop_
_entity_poly.entity_id
_entity_poly.type
_entity_poly.pdbx_seq_one_letter_code
_entity_poly.pdbx_strand_id
1 'polypeptide(L)'
;MKNLIKLLAILAFIFTSCEKDSSYVDSDIEGINIHSEELIIGKGKSNTVKTTSDVFNPILGEVVGEATLLRNQNGLSFSYKSDGLTPGYAYTMWWVIWNKPENCATPGACLDPDVANPDVEVSIMAAGGHVVGKSGKGYFGGHINEGDDSGSVNELLGLPPAGGLQEGNSFGAEVHLVVRSHGPAIPGEVSEQISTYVGGCDAPFAFPPFSEIPDEIGECGEIEAAIFAPVEM
;
A
#
# COMPACT_ATOMS: atom_id res chain seq x y z
N MET A 1 -77.24 21.25 2.01
CA MET A 1 -78.24 20.25 1.56
C MET A 1 -77.71 19.57 0.32
N LYS A 2 -77.71 18.23 0.31
CA LYS A 2 -77.31 17.28 -0.76
C LYS A 2 -75.80 17.23 -1.04
N ASN A 3 -75.11 16.11 -1.23
CA ASN A 3 -75.25 14.66 -1.00
C ASN A 3 -73.85 14.11 -1.34
N LEU A 4 -73.06 13.60 -0.40
CA LEU A 4 -72.75 12.17 -0.20
C LEU A 4 -72.65 11.31 -1.49
N ILE A 5 -71.48 10.74 -1.79
CA ILE A 5 -71.21 9.29 -1.97
C ILE A 5 -69.69 9.05 -2.10
N LYS A 6 -69.30 7.91 -1.51
CA LYS A 6 -67.97 7.38 -1.17
C LYS A 6 -67.21 6.85 -2.38
N LEU A 7 -65.88 6.82 -2.31
CA LEU A 7 -65.14 5.56 -2.52
C LEU A 7 -63.84 5.54 -1.71
N LEU A 8 -63.63 4.39 -1.07
CA LEU A 8 -62.54 4.01 -0.19
C LEU A 8 -61.46 3.32 -1.05
N ALA A 9 -60.19 3.67 -0.88
CA ALA A 9 -59.07 2.74 -1.11
C ALA A 9 -57.85 3.22 -0.32
N ILE A 10 -57.48 2.39 0.64
CA ILE A 10 -56.27 2.44 1.47
C ILE A 10 -55.13 1.82 0.65
N LEU A 11 -53.89 2.35 0.74
CA LEU A 11 -52.70 1.64 1.26
C LEU A 11 -51.36 2.19 0.70
N ALA A 12 -50.39 2.26 1.63
CA ALA A 12 -48.92 2.18 1.49
C ALA A 12 -48.11 3.45 1.15
N PHE A 13 -47.53 4.01 2.22
CA PHE A 13 -46.24 4.70 2.21
C PHE A 13 -45.12 3.69 1.87
N ILE A 14 -44.26 4.02 0.89
CA ILE A 14 -42.85 3.65 0.89
C ILE A 14 -42.07 4.83 0.29
N PHE A 15 -41.25 5.49 1.11
CA PHE A 15 -40.16 6.35 0.63
C PHE A 15 -39.06 5.44 0.10
N THR A 16 -38.66 5.63 -1.16
CA THR A 16 -37.36 5.17 -1.64
C THR A 16 -36.60 6.38 -2.15
N SER A 17 -35.59 6.75 -1.36
CA SER A 17 -34.47 7.59 -1.76
C SER A 17 -33.66 6.79 -2.80
N CYS A 18 -33.32 7.41 -3.93
CA CYS A 18 -32.33 6.86 -4.85
C CYS A 18 -31.31 7.95 -5.17
N GLU A 19 -30.05 7.54 -5.09
CA GLU A 19 -28.83 8.33 -5.14
C GLU A 19 -28.56 8.99 -6.50
N LYS A 20 -28.09 10.24 -6.42
CA LYS A 20 -26.81 10.73 -6.94
C LYS A 20 -26.31 10.13 -8.27
N ASP A 21 -26.65 10.79 -9.38
CA ASP A 21 -25.78 10.82 -10.57
C ASP A 21 -24.82 12.00 -10.44
N SER A 22 -23.53 11.72 -10.31
CA SER A 22 -22.46 12.68 -10.59
C SER A 22 -21.31 11.94 -11.24
N SER A 23 -21.42 11.77 -12.55
CA SER A 23 -20.31 11.42 -13.42
C SER A 23 -19.36 12.61 -13.53
N TYR A 24 -18.19 12.50 -12.90
CA TYR A 24 -16.97 13.15 -13.35
C TYR A 24 -15.88 12.08 -13.29
N VAL A 25 -15.58 11.54 -14.46
CA VAL A 25 -14.45 10.65 -14.72
C VAL A 25 -13.30 11.56 -15.10
N ASP A 26 -12.26 11.59 -14.28
CA ASP A 26 -10.93 12.01 -14.72
C ASP A 26 -10.10 10.75 -14.91
N SER A 27 -9.47 10.67 -16.07
CA SER A 27 -8.73 9.52 -16.57
C SER A 27 -7.34 9.52 -15.96
N ASP A 28 -7.04 8.54 -15.11
CA ASP A 28 -5.80 7.75 -15.06
C ASP A 28 -5.87 6.87 -13.80
N ILE A 29 -5.48 5.59 -13.92
CA ILE A 29 -5.71 4.45 -13.00
C ILE A 29 -7.02 3.68 -13.29
N GLU A 30 -7.07 3.01 -14.44
CA GLU A 30 -7.88 1.80 -14.61
C GLU A 30 -6.96 0.58 -14.46
N GLY A 31 -7.11 -0.20 -13.39
CA GLY A 31 -6.37 -1.47 -13.27
C GLY A 31 -6.32 -2.14 -11.90
N ILE A 32 -6.69 -1.47 -10.80
CA ILE A 32 -6.55 -2.05 -9.45
C ILE A 32 -7.81 -2.85 -9.09
N ASN A 33 -7.72 -4.18 -9.09
CA ASN A 33 -8.77 -5.04 -8.51
C ASN A 33 -8.52 -5.24 -7.00
N ILE A 34 -9.29 -4.53 -6.17
CA ILE A 34 -9.28 -4.73 -4.72
C ILE A 34 -10.27 -5.86 -4.39
N HIS A 35 -9.77 -7.01 -3.95
CA HIS A 35 -10.59 -8.09 -3.39
C HIS A 35 -10.27 -8.30 -1.91
N SER A 36 -11.25 -8.08 -1.04
CA SER A 36 -11.19 -8.39 0.39
C SER A 36 -12.00 -9.66 0.66
N GLU A 37 -11.36 -10.70 1.19
CA GLU A 37 -12.04 -11.90 1.69
C GLU A 37 -11.84 -12.01 3.20
N GLU A 38 -12.94 -12.02 3.96
CA GLU A 38 -12.91 -12.18 5.41
C GLU A 38 -12.68 -13.66 5.77
N LEU A 39 -11.50 -13.99 6.31
CA LEU A 39 -11.18 -15.35 6.75
C LEU A 39 -11.35 -15.49 8.26
N ILE A 40 -12.52 -15.95 8.71
CA ILE A 40 -12.79 -16.21 10.13
C ILE A 40 -12.23 -17.60 10.53
N ILE A 41 -11.01 -17.66 11.07
CA ILE A 41 -10.45 -18.88 11.67
C ILE A 41 -10.84 -18.96 13.16
N GLY A 42 -11.67 -19.95 13.53
CA GLY A 42 -12.18 -20.12 14.89
C GLY A 42 -11.18 -20.80 15.85
N LYS A 43 -10.78 -20.11 16.92
CA LYS A 43 -11.21 -20.27 18.34
C LYS A 43 -10.18 -19.54 19.23
N GLY A 44 -10.50 -18.28 19.53
CA GLY A 44 -9.63 -17.30 20.21
C GLY A 44 -9.48 -16.00 19.42
N LYS A 45 -10.56 -15.56 18.74
CA LYS A 45 -10.57 -14.63 17.60
C LYS A 45 -9.81 -13.32 17.85
N SER A 46 -8.57 -13.27 17.38
CA SER A 46 -8.10 -12.06 16.70
C SER A 46 -8.73 -12.12 15.30
N ASN A 47 -9.66 -11.20 15.00
CA ASN A 47 -10.23 -11.13 13.66
C ASN A 47 -9.08 -10.78 12.70
N THR A 48 -8.73 -11.71 11.81
CA THR A 48 -7.72 -11.49 10.78
C THR A 48 -8.44 -11.22 9.47
N VAL A 49 -8.19 -10.07 8.86
CA VAL A 49 -8.71 -9.69 7.55
C VAL A 49 -7.62 -9.94 6.51
N LYS A 50 -7.96 -10.61 5.41
CA LYS A 50 -7.06 -10.83 4.28
C LYS A 50 -7.53 -9.97 3.10
N THR A 51 -6.60 -9.25 2.50
CA THR A 51 -6.82 -8.49 1.27
C THR A 51 -5.73 -8.84 0.26
N THR A 52 -6.07 -8.75 -1.02
CA THR A 52 -5.12 -8.89 -2.14
C THR A 52 -5.11 -7.63 -2.98
N SER A 53 -3.96 -7.33 -3.57
CA SER A 53 -3.77 -6.21 -4.48
C SER A 53 -2.79 -6.62 -5.59
N ASP A 54 -3.02 -6.11 -6.78
CA ASP A 54 -2.09 -6.27 -7.90
C ASP A 54 -0.77 -5.56 -7.57
N VAL A 55 0.34 -6.18 -7.96
CA VAL A 55 1.63 -5.50 -7.99
C VAL A 55 1.74 -4.78 -9.31
N PHE A 56 1.76 -3.45 -9.27
CA PHE A 56 1.85 -2.61 -10.44
C PHE A 56 3.24 -2.00 -10.57
N ASN A 57 3.80 -2.02 -11.78
CA ASN A 57 5.01 -1.29 -12.14
C ASN A 57 4.59 -0.03 -12.93
N PRO A 58 4.59 1.17 -12.32
CA PRO A 58 4.13 2.37 -13.01
C PRO A 58 5.03 2.82 -14.16
N ILE A 59 6.31 2.45 -14.12
CA ILE A 59 7.29 2.80 -15.16
C ILE A 59 6.97 2.03 -16.46
N LEU A 60 6.62 0.75 -16.31
CA LEU A 60 6.24 -0.12 -17.43
C LEU A 60 4.75 0.01 -17.79
N GLY A 61 3.92 0.49 -16.87
CA GLY A 61 2.47 0.61 -17.05
C GLY A 61 1.75 -0.73 -17.03
N GLU A 62 2.26 -1.72 -16.29
CA GLU A 62 1.72 -3.07 -16.27
C GLU A 62 1.66 -3.71 -14.88
N VAL A 63 0.76 -4.69 -14.73
CA VAL A 63 0.70 -5.56 -13.54
C VAL A 63 1.75 -6.66 -13.68
N VAL A 64 2.66 -6.73 -12.72
CA VAL A 64 3.81 -7.64 -12.70
C VAL A 64 3.73 -8.69 -11.60
N GLY A 65 2.63 -8.73 -10.83
CA GLY A 65 2.45 -9.72 -9.79
C GLY A 65 1.25 -9.49 -8.88
N GLU A 66 1.31 -10.06 -7.67
CA GLU A 66 0.23 -10.01 -6.68
C GLU A 66 0.83 -9.94 -5.27
N ALA A 67 0.21 -9.14 -4.41
CA ALA A 67 0.50 -9.07 -3.00
C ALA A 67 -0.74 -9.41 -2.16
N THR A 68 -0.50 -9.97 -0.98
CA THR A 68 -1.51 -10.23 0.05
C THR A 68 -1.12 -9.50 1.32
N LEU A 69 -2.08 -8.84 1.96
CA LEU A 69 -1.94 -8.24 3.28
C LEU A 69 -2.92 -8.89 4.26
N LEU A 70 -2.38 -9.33 5.40
CA LEU A 70 -3.12 -9.82 6.55
C LEU A 70 -3.10 -8.74 7.64
N ARG A 71 -4.27 -8.34 8.11
CA ARG A 71 -4.45 -7.36 9.18
C ARG A 71 -5.08 -8.03 10.38
N ASN A 72 -4.56 -7.79 11.58
CA ASN A 72 -5.19 -8.20 12.82
C ASN A 72 -4.92 -7.16 13.92
N GLN A 73 -5.48 -7.34 15.11
CA GLN A 73 -5.35 -6.35 16.21
C GLN A 73 -3.92 -6.13 16.74
N ASN A 74 -2.94 -6.93 16.30
CA ASN A 74 -1.56 -6.80 16.73
C ASN A 74 -0.66 -6.21 15.64
N GLY A 75 -1.13 -6.11 14.39
CA GLY A 75 -0.29 -5.62 13.29
C GLY A 75 -0.63 -6.16 11.91
N LEU A 76 0.36 -6.07 11.03
CA LEU A 76 0.26 -6.37 9.60
C LEU A 76 1.27 -7.44 9.19
N SER A 77 0.87 -8.40 8.37
CA SER A 77 1.79 -9.33 7.70
C SER A 77 1.51 -9.35 6.21
N PHE A 78 2.55 -9.43 5.38
CA PHE A 78 2.36 -9.51 3.93
C PHE A 78 3.12 -10.65 3.29
N SER A 79 2.66 -11.01 2.09
CA SER A 79 3.43 -11.73 1.09
C SER A 79 3.32 -10.98 -0.23
N TYR A 80 4.43 -10.77 -0.92
CA TYR A 80 4.50 -10.01 -2.17
C TYR A 80 5.27 -10.85 -3.20
N LYS A 81 4.69 -10.96 -4.40
CA LYS A 81 5.30 -11.66 -5.53
C LYS A 81 5.37 -10.71 -6.70
N SER A 82 6.56 -10.57 -7.28
CA SER A 82 6.79 -9.85 -8.52
C SER A 82 7.52 -10.74 -9.52
N ASP A 83 7.19 -10.56 -10.79
CA ASP A 83 7.83 -11.14 -11.95
C ASP A 83 8.53 -10.04 -12.77
N GLY A 84 9.62 -10.38 -13.47
CA GLY A 84 10.30 -9.44 -14.37
C GLY A 84 11.39 -8.58 -13.72
N LEU A 85 11.71 -8.80 -12.45
CA LEU A 85 12.85 -8.16 -11.80
C LEU A 85 14.18 -8.59 -12.45
N THR A 86 15.13 -7.66 -12.58
CA THR A 86 16.45 -7.93 -13.18
C THR A 86 17.26 -8.91 -12.34
N PRO A 87 17.69 -10.07 -12.88
CA PRO A 87 18.53 -11.01 -12.16
C PRO A 87 19.88 -10.43 -11.74
N GLY A 88 20.31 -10.73 -10.51
CA GLY A 88 21.57 -10.24 -9.95
C GLY A 88 21.49 -8.85 -9.34
N TYR A 89 20.32 -8.21 -9.35
CA TYR A 89 20.10 -6.90 -8.73
C TYR A 89 19.65 -7.07 -7.29
N ALA A 90 19.99 -6.10 -6.45
CA ALA A 90 19.57 -6.04 -5.06
C ALA A 90 18.28 -5.21 -4.94
N TYR A 91 17.31 -5.73 -4.18
CA TYR A 91 16.03 -5.07 -3.97
C TYR A 91 15.68 -5.05 -2.49
N THR A 92 15.03 -3.97 -2.07
CA THR A 92 14.41 -3.82 -0.75
C THR A 92 12.91 -3.64 -0.89
N MET A 93 12.18 -4.08 0.13
CA MET A 93 10.75 -3.88 0.31
C MET A 93 10.53 -2.92 1.46
N TRP A 94 9.62 -1.98 1.25
CA TRP A 94 9.28 -0.94 2.21
C TRP A 94 7.79 -0.95 2.50
N TRP A 95 7.45 -0.80 3.77
CA TRP A 95 6.13 -0.36 4.16
C TRP A 95 6.06 1.16 3.98
N VAL A 96 5.04 1.64 3.29
CA VAL A 96 4.58 3.03 3.39
C VAL A 96 3.23 2.97 4.08
N ILE A 97 3.20 3.38 5.34
CA ILE A 97 2.03 3.29 6.21
C ILE A 97 1.46 4.69 6.35
N TRP A 98 0.26 4.89 5.86
CA TRP A 98 -0.49 6.13 6.01
C TRP A 98 -1.42 5.95 7.20
N ASN A 99 -1.06 6.51 8.35
CA ASN A 99 -1.85 6.30 9.57
C ASN A 99 -3.17 7.08 9.55
N LYS A 100 -3.23 8.21 8.83
CA LYS A 100 -4.43 9.05 8.69
C LYS A 100 -4.78 9.26 7.21
N PRO A 101 -5.14 8.19 6.48
CA PRO A 101 -5.37 8.27 5.04
C PRO A 101 -6.58 9.14 4.68
N GLU A 102 -7.47 9.44 5.61
CA GLU A 102 -8.55 10.42 5.45
C GLU A 102 -8.05 11.86 5.22
N ASN A 103 -6.80 12.16 5.56
CA ASN A 103 -6.17 13.47 5.38
C ASN A 103 -5.38 13.60 4.08
N CYS A 104 -5.34 12.54 3.25
CA CYS A 104 -4.76 12.60 1.92
C CYS A 104 -5.61 13.48 0.99
N ALA A 105 -5.01 14.01 -0.08
CA ALA A 105 -5.69 14.89 -1.03
C ALA A 105 -6.96 14.26 -1.60
N THR A 106 -6.92 12.94 -1.82
CA THR A 106 -8.10 12.09 -1.97
C THR A 106 -8.22 11.22 -0.71
N PRO A 107 -9.25 11.43 0.14
CA PRO A 107 -9.42 10.65 1.36
C PRO A 107 -9.47 9.14 1.11
N GLY A 108 -8.57 8.39 1.74
CA GLY A 108 -8.46 6.93 1.59
C GLY A 108 -7.77 6.45 0.31
N ALA A 109 -7.09 7.35 -0.40
CA ALA A 109 -6.28 7.04 -1.59
C ALA A 109 -5.04 7.93 -1.63
N CYS A 110 -4.11 7.68 -0.69
CA CYS A 110 -2.87 8.44 -0.57
C CYS A 110 -1.93 8.16 -1.73
N LEU A 111 -1.19 9.19 -2.17
CA LEU A 111 -0.19 9.10 -3.23
C LEU A 111 1.08 9.88 -2.84
N ASP A 112 2.14 9.78 -3.65
CA ASP A 112 3.43 10.42 -3.37
C ASP A 112 3.36 11.92 -2.99
N PRO A 113 2.49 12.76 -3.60
CA PRO A 113 2.36 14.16 -3.17
C PRO A 113 1.89 14.32 -1.72
N ASP A 114 1.17 13.34 -1.17
CA ASP A 114 0.68 13.37 0.21
C ASP A 114 1.79 13.13 1.24
N VAL A 115 2.95 12.58 0.84
CA VAL A 115 4.09 12.33 1.76
C VAL A 115 4.53 13.61 2.50
N ALA A 116 4.42 14.76 1.82
CA ALA A 116 4.79 16.06 2.39
C ALA A 116 3.74 16.63 3.37
N ASN A 117 2.54 16.04 3.45
CA ASN A 117 1.50 16.48 4.37
C ASN A 117 1.71 15.84 5.76
N PRO A 118 2.10 16.59 6.80
CA PRO A 118 2.31 16.01 8.12
C PRO A 118 1.02 15.44 8.74
N ASP A 119 -0.16 15.88 8.29
CA ASP A 119 -1.45 15.45 8.86
C ASP A 119 -1.83 14.01 8.47
N VAL A 120 -1.17 13.42 7.47
CA VAL A 120 -1.39 12.01 7.06
C VAL A 120 -0.61 11.02 7.92
N GLU A 121 0.38 11.50 8.68
CA GLU A 121 1.23 10.71 9.57
C GLU A 121 1.82 9.46 8.86
N VAL A 122 2.44 9.70 7.71
CA VAL A 122 3.11 8.66 6.93
C VAL A 122 4.34 8.13 7.67
N SER A 123 4.51 6.81 7.70
CA SER A 123 5.71 6.15 8.19
C SER A 123 6.27 5.22 7.11
N ILE A 124 7.54 5.42 6.75
CA ILE A 124 8.25 4.58 5.80
C ILE A 124 9.19 3.65 6.58
N MET A 125 8.98 2.34 6.46
CA MET A 125 9.62 1.32 7.30
C MET A 125 10.25 0.20 6.47
N ALA A 126 11.43 -0.26 6.88
CA ALA A 126 12.05 -1.42 6.25
C ALA A 126 11.18 -2.69 6.43
N ALA A 127 10.99 -3.47 5.37
CA ALA A 127 10.20 -4.70 5.39
C ALA A 127 11.00 -5.96 5.00
N GLY A 128 12.16 -5.79 4.36
CA GLY A 128 13.08 -6.85 3.98
C GLY A 128 13.77 -6.56 2.65
N GLY A 129 14.58 -7.50 2.18
CA GLY A 129 15.26 -7.37 0.90
C GLY A 129 16.04 -8.61 0.54
N HIS A 130 16.38 -8.76 -0.74
CA HIS A 130 17.24 -9.83 -1.24
C HIS A 130 17.80 -9.49 -2.63
N VAL A 131 18.79 -10.27 -3.06
CA VAL A 131 19.28 -10.26 -4.44
C VAL A 131 18.44 -11.23 -5.28
N VAL A 132 17.86 -10.76 -6.38
CA VAL A 132 17.00 -11.57 -7.24
C VAL A 132 17.83 -12.57 -8.04
N GLY A 133 17.38 -13.82 -8.04
CA GLY A 133 18.02 -14.92 -8.76
C GLY A 133 17.70 -14.93 -10.27
N LYS A 134 18.24 -15.94 -10.96
CA LYS A 134 18.13 -16.11 -12.43
C LYS A 134 16.70 -16.15 -13.00
N SER A 135 15.69 -16.43 -12.17
CA SER A 135 14.30 -16.48 -12.63
C SER A 135 13.67 -15.10 -12.83
N GLY A 136 14.29 -14.03 -12.31
CA GLY A 136 13.70 -12.69 -12.32
C GLY A 136 12.41 -12.59 -11.49
N LYS A 137 12.27 -13.47 -10.49
CA LYS A 137 11.09 -13.49 -9.60
C LYS A 137 11.49 -12.95 -8.23
N GLY A 138 10.78 -11.94 -7.74
CA GLY A 138 10.90 -11.40 -6.40
C GLY A 138 9.88 -12.00 -5.46
N TYR A 139 10.33 -12.48 -4.30
CA TYR A 139 9.44 -12.93 -3.22
C TYR A 139 9.82 -12.19 -1.93
N PHE A 140 8.89 -11.39 -1.43
CA PHE A 140 9.07 -10.65 -0.18
C PHE A 140 7.96 -11.00 0.81
N GLY A 141 8.28 -10.86 2.07
CA GLY A 141 7.34 -11.04 3.16
C GLY A 141 7.90 -10.43 4.42
N GLY A 142 7.01 -9.97 5.27
CA GLY A 142 7.38 -9.27 6.49
C GLY A 142 6.19 -9.11 7.40
N HIS A 143 6.49 -8.68 8.62
CA HIS A 143 5.51 -8.41 9.65
C HIS A 143 5.94 -7.16 10.41
N ILE A 144 4.97 -6.32 10.75
CA ILE A 144 5.15 -5.17 11.63
C ILE A 144 4.06 -5.22 12.70
N ASN A 145 4.44 -4.99 13.96
CA ASN A 145 3.50 -4.86 15.05
C ASN A 145 2.99 -3.42 15.12
N GLU A 146 1.79 -3.25 15.68
CA GLU A 146 1.38 -1.93 16.14
C GLU A 146 2.37 -1.39 17.19
N GLY A 147 2.64 -0.09 17.13
CA GLY A 147 3.60 0.61 17.97
C GLY A 147 5.08 0.41 17.60
N ASP A 148 5.40 -0.40 16.58
CA ASP A 148 6.79 -0.60 16.15
C ASP A 148 7.21 0.46 15.12
N ASP A 149 8.16 1.30 15.52
CA ASP A 149 8.80 2.33 14.69
C ASP A 149 10.31 2.11 14.50
N SER A 150 10.84 0.96 14.94
CA SER A 150 12.29 0.69 15.04
C SER A 150 13.02 0.65 13.69
N GLY A 151 12.29 0.39 12.60
CA GLY A 151 12.79 0.36 11.22
C GLY A 151 12.46 1.61 10.39
N SER A 152 12.05 2.72 11.03
CA SER A 152 11.64 3.93 10.31
C SER A 152 12.82 4.63 9.65
N VAL A 153 12.60 5.11 8.42
CA VAL A 153 13.53 5.97 7.69
C VAL A 153 13.00 7.39 7.52
N ASN A 154 11.96 7.79 8.26
CA ASN A 154 11.39 9.13 8.15
C ASN A 154 12.45 10.23 8.38
N GLU A 155 13.31 10.09 9.40
CA GLU A 155 14.38 11.07 9.66
C GLU A 155 15.34 11.21 8.47
N LEU A 156 15.73 10.09 7.85
CA LEU A 156 16.57 10.06 6.66
C LEU A 156 15.92 10.79 5.47
N LEU A 157 14.59 10.74 5.39
CA LEU A 157 13.79 11.38 4.34
C LEU A 157 13.36 12.82 4.72
N GLY A 158 13.77 13.32 5.88
CA GLY A 158 13.36 14.66 6.36
C GLY A 158 11.89 14.75 6.76
N LEU A 159 11.23 13.61 7.02
CA LEU A 159 9.84 13.52 7.43
C LEU A 159 9.73 13.55 8.97
N PRO A 160 8.63 14.09 9.52
CA PRO A 160 8.37 14.01 10.96
C PRO A 160 8.19 12.55 11.40
N PRO A 161 8.49 12.21 12.68
CA PRO A 161 8.19 10.89 13.20
C PRO A 161 6.67 10.67 13.27
N ALA A 162 6.19 9.56 12.70
CA ALA A 162 4.78 9.17 12.72
C ALA A 162 4.48 8.01 13.71
N GLY A 163 5.52 7.36 14.24
CA GLY A 163 5.40 6.25 15.19
C GLY A 163 5.14 4.89 14.54
N GLY A 164 5.62 4.65 13.31
CA GLY A 164 5.45 3.36 12.64
C GLY A 164 4.00 3.08 12.27
N LEU A 165 3.56 1.84 12.48
CA LEU A 165 2.14 1.50 12.52
C LEU A 165 1.58 1.88 13.89
N GLN A 166 0.66 2.83 13.98
CA GLN A 166 0.17 3.29 15.29
C GLN A 166 -0.67 2.24 16.03
N GLU A 167 -0.63 2.29 17.36
CA GLU A 167 -1.47 1.45 18.23
C GLU A 167 -2.96 1.57 17.88
N GLY A 168 -3.62 0.43 17.70
CA GLY A 168 -5.03 0.32 17.31
C GLY A 168 -5.32 0.61 15.83
N ASN A 169 -4.31 0.87 14.99
CA ASN A 169 -4.51 1.34 13.61
C ASN A 169 -4.27 0.30 12.51
N SER A 170 -4.10 -0.99 12.86
CA SER A 170 -3.87 -2.05 11.85
C SER A 170 -4.96 -2.14 10.78
N PHE A 171 -6.20 -1.77 11.10
CA PHE A 171 -7.32 -1.80 10.15
C PHE A 171 -7.57 -0.45 9.48
N GLY A 172 -7.29 0.66 10.17
CA GLY A 172 -7.53 2.03 9.67
C GLY A 172 -6.44 2.57 8.76
N ALA A 173 -5.22 2.03 8.83
CA ALA A 173 -4.12 2.49 8.00
C ALA A 173 -4.23 2.01 6.54
N GLU A 174 -4.03 2.94 5.60
CA GLU A 174 -3.71 2.59 4.21
C GLU A 174 -2.23 2.17 4.15
N VAL A 175 -1.93 1.12 3.38
CA VAL A 175 -0.61 0.52 3.33
C VAL A 175 -0.18 0.34 1.89
N HIS A 176 0.98 0.88 1.54
CA HIS A 176 1.65 0.55 0.30
C HIS A 176 2.86 -0.33 0.60
N LEU A 177 3.02 -1.39 -0.20
CA LEU A 177 4.22 -2.20 -0.24
C LEU A 177 5.02 -1.78 -1.46
N VAL A 178 6.19 -1.18 -1.25
CA VAL A 178 6.99 -0.57 -2.32
C VAL A 178 8.30 -1.31 -2.49
N VAL A 179 8.60 -1.75 -3.71
CA VAL A 179 9.91 -2.29 -4.08
C VAL A 179 10.82 -1.16 -4.51
N ARG A 180 12.00 -1.10 -3.88
CA ARG A 180 13.10 -0.24 -4.27
C ARG A 180 14.24 -1.09 -4.84
N SER A 181 14.67 -0.75 -6.05
CA SER A 181 15.88 -1.30 -6.67
C SER A 181 17.11 -0.55 -6.15
N HIS A 182 18.17 -1.31 -5.89
CA HIS A 182 19.52 -0.81 -5.59
C HIS A 182 20.50 -1.10 -6.74
N GLY A 183 19.97 -1.39 -7.94
CA GLY A 183 20.76 -1.74 -9.11
C GLY A 183 21.49 -3.09 -8.98
N PRO A 184 22.56 -3.30 -9.77
CA PRO A 184 23.40 -4.49 -9.68
C PRO A 184 23.93 -4.74 -8.26
N ALA A 185 23.95 -6.00 -7.80
CA ALA A 185 24.51 -6.35 -6.50
C ALA A 185 26.03 -6.06 -6.46
N ILE A 186 26.47 -5.32 -5.45
CA ILE A 186 27.84 -4.85 -5.27
C ILE A 186 28.58 -5.80 -4.31
N PRO A 187 29.65 -6.48 -4.76
CA PRO A 187 30.44 -7.35 -3.89
C PRO A 187 30.98 -6.59 -2.67
N GLY A 188 30.64 -7.05 -1.47
CA GLY A 188 31.03 -6.43 -0.20
C GLY A 188 29.98 -5.49 0.40
N GLU A 189 29.01 -5.02 -0.38
CA GLU A 189 27.98 -4.06 0.06
C GLU A 189 26.55 -4.64 0.01
N VAL A 190 26.38 -5.87 -0.49
CA VAL A 190 25.06 -6.54 -0.61
C VAL A 190 24.24 -6.46 0.68
N SER A 191 24.86 -6.63 1.85
CA SER A 191 24.14 -6.56 3.13
C SER A 191 23.49 -5.21 3.33
N GLU A 192 24.17 -4.11 2.98
CA GLU A 192 23.63 -2.76 3.09
C GLU A 192 22.58 -2.50 2.00
N GLN A 193 22.84 -2.95 0.76
CA GLN A 193 21.88 -2.84 -0.35
C GLN A 193 20.53 -3.50 -0.03
N ILE A 194 20.51 -4.64 0.68
CA ILE A 194 19.27 -5.38 0.95
C ILE A 194 18.65 -5.09 2.33
N SER A 195 19.22 -4.17 3.12
CA SER A 195 18.73 -3.88 4.48
C SER A 195 18.57 -2.40 4.81
N THR A 196 18.99 -1.49 3.93
CA THR A 196 18.91 -0.05 4.16
C THR A 196 18.32 0.67 2.96
N TYR A 197 17.80 1.89 3.14
CA TYR A 197 17.18 2.66 2.06
C TYR A 197 18.18 3.17 1.02
N VAL A 198 19.44 3.39 1.43
CA VAL A 198 20.47 4.06 0.63
C VAL A 198 21.72 3.22 0.39
N GLY A 199 21.75 1.96 0.86
CA GLY A 199 22.92 1.09 0.72
C GLY A 199 23.29 0.87 -0.73
N GLY A 200 24.56 1.09 -1.07
CA GLY A 200 25.07 0.98 -2.44
C GLY A 200 24.60 2.07 -3.41
N CYS A 201 23.95 3.15 -2.93
CA CYS A 201 23.50 4.26 -3.76
C CYS A 201 24.50 5.43 -3.72
N ASP A 202 24.94 5.91 -4.88
CA ASP A 202 25.78 7.13 -4.98
C ASP A 202 24.92 8.39 -4.87
N ALA A 203 23.71 8.35 -5.43
CA ALA A 203 22.74 9.43 -5.40
C ALA A 203 21.34 8.86 -5.07
N PRO A 204 21.06 8.54 -3.80
CA PRO A 204 19.87 7.78 -3.40
C PRO A 204 18.53 8.44 -3.74
N PHE A 205 18.53 9.75 -4.03
CA PHE A 205 17.32 10.51 -4.35
C PHE A 205 17.37 11.12 -5.76
N ALA A 206 18.24 10.60 -6.64
CA ALA A 206 18.36 11.10 -8.00
C ALA A 206 17.10 10.84 -8.84
N PHE A 207 16.41 9.73 -8.57
CA PHE A 207 15.18 9.37 -9.23
C PHE A 207 13.98 9.66 -8.34
N PRO A 208 13.01 10.45 -8.83
CA PRO A 208 11.68 10.46 -8.24
C PRO A 208 11.11 9.04 -8.18
N PRO A 209 10.24 8.73 -7.20
CA PRO A 209 9.58 7.43 -7.14
C PRO A 209 8.92 7.06 -8.47
N PHE A 210 9.07 5.81 -8.89
CA PHE A 210 8.44 5.25 -10.09
C PHE A 210 8.75 5.98 -11.40
N SER A 211 9.92 6.62 -11.50
CA SER A 211 10.31 7.36 -12.70
C SER A 211 11.29 6.63 -13.62
N GLU A 212 12.09 5.70 -13.08
CA GLU A 212 13.15 5.00 -13.80
C GLU A 212 13.44 3.66 -13.11
N ILE A 213 13.85 2.64 -13.88
CA ILE A 213 14.36 1.38 -13.32
C ILE A 213 15.88 1.50 -13.27
N PRO A 214 16.51 1.60 -12.08
CA PRO A 214 17.95 1.66 -11.96
C PRO A 214 18.63 0.54 -12.73
N ASP A 215 19.58 0.85 -13.61
CA ASP A 215 20.29 -0.13 -14.41
C ASP A 215 21.82 -0.07 -14.26
N GLU A 216 22.36 0.99 -13.66
CA GLU A 216 23.77 1.13 -13.35
C GLU A 216 24.10 0.96 -11.85
N ILE A 217 25.38 0.68 -11.54
CA ILE A 217 25.86 0.66 -10.15
C ILE A 217 25.75 2.06 -9.54
N GLY A 218 25.25 2.16 -8.31
CA GLY A 218 25.08 3.42 -7.59
C GLY A 218 23.70 4.06 -7.79
N GLU A 219 22.90 3.54 -8.71
CA GLU A 219 21.54 4.00 -8.96
C GLU A 219 20.51 3.26 -8.10
N CYS A 220 19.53 4.00 -7.59
CA CYS A 220 18.48 3.46 -6.73
C CYS A 220 17.15 4.16 -6.97
N GLY A 221 16.04 3.43 -6.89
CA GLY A 221 14.71 3.97 -7.15
C GLY A 221 13.58 2.98 -6.87
N GLU A 222 12.41 3.51 -6.53
CA GLU A 222 11.16 2.78 -6.38
C GLU A 222 10.60 2.38 -7.75
N ILE A 223 10.24 1.11 -7.93
CA ILE A 223 9.88 0.58 -9.25
C ILE A 223 8.52 -0.10 -9.30
N GLU A 224 8.02 -0.59 -8.17
CA GLU A 224 6.75 -1.31 -8.10
C GLU A 224 6.06 -1.02 -6.77
N ALA A 225 4.73 -1.07 -6.78
CA ALA A 225 3.93 -0.97 -5.58
C ALA A 225 2.71 -1.89 -5.60
N ALA A 226 2.27 -2.30 -4.42
CA ALA A 226 0.94 -2.84 -4.18
C ALA A 226 0.25 -2.01 -3.09
N ILE A 227 -0.97 -1.56 -3.36
CA ILE A 227 -1.72 -0.62 -2.51
C ILE A 227 -2.88 -1.35 -1.82
N PHE A 228 -3.00 -1.16 -0.51
CA PHE A 228 -4.06 -1.73 0.32
C PHE A 228 -4.79 -0.64 1.07
N ALA A 229 -6.06 -0.42 0.70
CA ALA A 229 -6.95 0.50 1.39
C ALA A 229 -7.17 0.10 2.87
N PRO A 230 -7.65 1.03 3.71
CA PRO A 230 -8.20 0.72 5.02
C PRO A 230 -9.35 -0.29 4.92
N VAL A 231 -9.60 -1.02 6.00
CA VAL A 231 -10.72 -1.97 6.09
C VAL A 231 -11.58 -1.67 7.31
N GLU A 232 -12.89 -1.77 7.15
CA GLU A 232 -13.82 -1.67 8.28
C GLU A 232 -13.79 -2.97 9.11
N MET A 233 -13.94 -2.84 10.44
CA MET A 233 -14.11 -3.97 11.37
C MET A 233 -15.57 -4.13 11.80
#